data_AF-A0AAU9Y713-F1
#
_entry.id   AF-A0AAU9Y713-F1
#
_cell.length_a   1.000
_cell.length_b   1.000
_cell.length_c   1.000
_cell.angle_alpha   90.00
_cell.angle_beta   90.00
_cell.angle_gamma   90.00
#
_symmetry.space_group_name_H-M   'P 1'
#
loop_
_entity.id
_entity.type
_entity.pdbx_description
1 polymer ?
#
loop_
_entity_poly.entity_id
_entity_poly.type
_entity_poly.pdbx_seq_one_letter_code
_entity_poly.pdbx_strand_id
1 'polypeptide(L)'
;MRANYVRAFYLPEHQPMPSSYTSHFKSRLPSQLNSSNFCNCGREKEINDYICEVCVDARVTVQCAEGQQLIPEVLSSLKPVLCSVCNERFPDTVTYEAHKSVHLCSKQPVGPATNSRNLNPRNMKVSDLKMELQSRQLSTSGNKDVLIRRLEGTLASETI
;
A
#
# COMPACT_ATOMS: atom_id res chain seq x y z
N MET A 1 11.18 39.77 -25.83
CA MET A 1 12.08 39.16 -24.83
C MET A 1 11.42 37.89 -24.30
N ARG A 2 11.92 36.71 -24.68
CA ARG A 2 11.42 35.42 -24.16
C ARG A 2 12.08 35.15 -22.82
N ALA A 3 11.29 35.10 -21.74
CA ALA A 3 11.79 34.72 -20.43
C ALA A 3 12.11 33.22 -20.41
N ASN A 4 13.41 32.89 -20.35
CA ASN A 4 13.90 31.54 -20.10
C ASN A 4 13.63 31.18 -18.63
N TYR A 5 12.44 30.67 -18.34
CA TYR A 5 12.16 30.08 -17.03
C TYR A 5 12.80 28.68 -16.98
N VAL A 6 14.07 28.63 -16.56
CA VAL A 6 14.68 27.38 -16.14
C VAL A 6 13.97 26.94 -14.86
N ARG A 7 13.05 25.98 -14.99
CA ARG A 7 12.33 25.37 -13.87
C ARG A 7 13.24 24.32 -13.22
N ALA A 8 14.31 24.77 -12.57
CA ALA A 8 15.16 23.90 -11.78
C ALA A 8 14.42 23.57 -10.47
N PHE A 9 13.86 22.37 -10.39
CA PHE A 9 13.47 21.77 -9.13
C PHE A 9 14.76 21.36 -8.42
N TYR A 10 15.18 22.12 -7.41
CA TYR A 10 16.31 21.74 -6.59
C TYR A 10 15.91 20.53 -5.74
N LEU A 11 16.46 19.36 -6.07
CA LEU A 11 16.36 18.17 -5.25
C LEU A 11 17.26 18.34 -4.01
N PRO A 12 16.83 17.91 -2.81
CA PRO A 12 17.54 18.14 -1.54
C PRO A 12 18.98 17.61 -1.45
N GLU A 13 19.38 16.71 -2.35
CA GLU A 13 20.67 16.02 -2.31
C GLU A 13 21.84 16.82 -2.92
N HIS A 14 21.58 18.00 -3.50
CA HIS A 14 22.62 18.88 -4.03
C HIS A 14 22.82 20.11 -3.15
N GLN A 15 23.92 20.13 -2.38
CA GLN A 15 24.40 21.30 -1.64
C GLN A 15 25.74 21.85 -2.18
N PRO A 16 26.02 23.16 -1.97
CA PRO A 16 25.18 24.11 -1.26
C PRO A 16 24.30 24.94 -2.20
N MET A 17 23.11 25.27 -1.70
CA MET A 17 22.21 26.20 -2.36
C MET A 17 22.92 27.55 -2.54
N PRO A 18 22.94 28.15 -3.75
CA PRO A 18 23.60 29.43 -3.98
C PRO A 18 23.11 30.48 -2.97
N SER A 19 24.02 31.32 -2.44
CA SER A 19 23.66 32.35 -1.46
C SER A 19 22.64 33.37 -1.99
N SER A 20 22.56 33.52 -3.31
CA SER A 20 21.59 34.35 -4.03
C SER A 20 20.30 33.63 -4.43
N TYR A 21 20.15 32.34 -4.10
CA TYR A 21 18.96 31.59 -4.45
C TYR A 21 17.75 32.10 -3.67
N THR A 22 16.82 32.70 -4.39
CA THR A 22 15.48 32.98 -3.90
C THR A 22 14.55 31.92 -4.45
N SER A 23 13.81 31.24 -3.57
CA SER A 23 12.84 30.24 -4.04
C SER A 23 11.80 30.90 -4.94
N HIS A 24 11.32 30.17 -5.95
CA HIS A 24 10.29 30.67 -6.87
C HIS A 24 9.05 31.21 -6.14
N PHE A 25 8.68 30.58 -5.02
CA PHE A 25 7.67 31.09 -4.10
C PHE A 25 8.02 32.51 -3.62
N LYS A 26 9.19 32.69 -2.99
CA LYS A 26 9.66 33.99 -2.48
C LYS A 26 9.85 35.05 -3.57
N SER A 27 10.12 34.67 -4.82
CA SER A 27 10.22 35.61 -5.94
C SER A 27 8.86 36.07 -6.49
N ARG A 28 7.77 35.35 -6.21
CA ARG A 28 6.40 35.67 -6.66
C ARG A 28 5.55 36.37 -5.61
N LEU A 29 6.10 36.43 -4.41
CA LEU A 29 5.54 37.12 -3.27
C LEU A 29 5.46 38.64 -3.59
N PRO A 30 4.27 39.26 -3.52
CA PRO A 30 4.12 40.70 -3.79
C PRO A 30 4.98 41.54 -2.85
N SER A 31 5.51 42.67 -3.32
CA SER A 31 6.34 43.59 -2.52
C SER A 31 5.65 44.15 -1.26
N GLN A 32 4.32 44.00 -1.18
CA GLN A 32 3.46 44.43 -0.07
C GLN A 32 3.41 43.43 1.09
N LEU A 33 4.11 42.31 1.01
CA LEU A 33 4.31 41.45 2.17
C LEU A 33 5.01 42.26 3.26
N ASN A 34 4.45 42.24 4.47
CA ASN A 34 4.73 43.10 5.63
C ASN A 34 3.79 44.30 5.80
N SER A 35 2.91 44.60 4.84
CA SER A 35 1.81 45.54 5.06
C SER A 35 0.74 44.90 5.95
N SER A 36 0.15 45.68 6.86
CA SER A 36 -0.82 45.19 7.86
C SER A 36 -2.01 44.48 7.24
N ASN A 37 -2.41 44.84 6.01
CA ASN A 37 -3.61 44.36 5.34
C ASN A 37 -3.37 43.14 4.45
N PHE A 38 -2.15 42.60 4.40
CA PHE A 38 -1.81 41.47 3.55
C PHE A 38 -1.37 40.27 4.37
N CYS A 39 -1.84 39.10 3.97
CA CYS A 39 -1.40 37.81 4.50
C CYS A 39 -0.03 37.43 3.93
N ASN A 40 0.69 36.52 4.61
CA ASN A 40 2.00 36.02 4.19
C ASN A 40 2.01 35.28 2.84
N CYS A 41 0.83 34.91 2.32
CA CYS A 41 0.67 34.38 0.97
C CYS A 41 0.59 35.46 -0.12
N GLY A 42 0.56 36.74 0.26
CA GLY A 42 0.48 37.90 -0.64
C GLY A 42 -0.94 38.35 -0.98
N ARG A 43 -1.98 37.72 -0.41
CA ARG A 43 -3.38 38.13 -0.59
C ARG A 43 -3.81 39.11 0.49
N GLU A 44 -4.76 39.97 0.17
CA GLU A 44 -5.41 40.84 1.14
C GLU A 44 -6.12 40.01 2.22
N LYS A 45 -6.14 40.52 3.44
CA LYS A 45 -6.87 39.95 4.58
C LYS A 45 -7.81 41.00 5.13
N GLU A 46 -8.89 40.55 5.74
CA GLU A 46 -9.80 41.45 6.45
C GLU A 46 -9.08 42.12 7.64
N ILE A 47 -9.52 43.33 7.99
CA ILE A 47 -8.82 44.26 8.91
C ILE A 47 -8.54 43.65 10.29
N ASN A 48 -9.31 42.64 10.71
CA ASN A 48 -9.19 41.98 12.01
C ASN A 48 -8.67 40.54 11.95
N ASP A 49 -8.35 40.03 10.77
CA ASP A 49 -7.95 38.64 10.60
C ASP A 49 -6.43 38.48 10.60
N TYR A 50 -5.97 37.36 11.17
CA TYR A 50 -4.55 37.02 11.21
C TYR A 50 -4.04 36.46 9.88
N ILE A 51 -4.92 35.83 9.10
CA ILE A 51 -4.64 35.21 7.79
C ILE A 51 -5.82 35.42 6.85
N CYS A 52 -5.60 35.35 5.53
CA CYS A 52 -6.71 35.48 4.57
C CYS A 52 -7.58 34.23 4.52
N GLU A 53 -8.82 34.38 4.08
CA GLU A 53 -9.82 33.29 3.93
C GLU A 53 -9.26 32.08 3.16
N VAL A 54 -8.53 32.32 2.06
CA VAL A 54 -7.93 31.24 1.26
C VAL A 54 -6.89 30.44 2.03
N CYS A 55 -6.13 31.08 2.94
CA CYS A 55 -5.20 30.36 3.81
C CYS A 55 -5.92 29.61 4.93
N VAL A 56 -7.07 30.11 5.39
CA VAL A 56 -7.95 29.38 6.32
C VAL A 56 -8.46 28.11 5.65
N ASP A 57 -9.00 28.22 4.44
CA ASP A 57 -9.54 27.08 3.68
C ASP A 57 -8.47 26.05 3.33
N ALA A 58 -7.29 26.52 2.92
CA ALA A 58 -6.16 25.64 2.66
C ALA A 58 -5.76 24.87 3.91
N ARG A 59 -5.74 25.53 5.08
CA ARG A 59 -5.45 24.87 6.36
C ARG A 59 -6.50 23.82 6.70
N VAL A 60 -7.79 24.14 6.55
CA VAL A 60 -8.88 23.17 6.78
C VAL A 60 -8.75 21.98 5.85
N THR A 61 -8.46 22.22 4.57
CA THR A 61 -8.27 21.16 3.57
C THR A 61 -7.10 20.24 3.95
N VAL A 62 -5.96 20.80 4.36
CA VAL A 62 -4.80 20.03 4.82
C VAL A 62 -5.14 19.22 6.06
N GLN A 63 -5.80 19.81 7.06
CA GLN A 63 -6.22 19.11 8.27
C GLN A 63 -7.20 17.97 7.98
N CYS A 64 -8.16 18.20 7.07
CA CYS A 64 -9.07 17.15 6.61
C CYS A 64 -8.31 16.03 5.90
N ALA A 65 -7.33 16.36 5.05
CA ALA A 65 -6.52 15.35 4.36
C ALA A 65 -5.61 14.57 5.32
N GLU A 66 -5.02 15.22 6.32
CA GLU A 66 -4.24 14.57 7.38
C GLU A 66 -5.10 13.63 8.24
N GLY A 67 -6.34 14.01 8.51
CA GLY A 67 -7.30 13.19 9.24
C GLY A 67 -7.90 12.06 8.42
N GLN A 68 -7.92 12.18 7.09
CA GLN A 68 -8.37 11.12 6.19
C GLN A 68 -7.24 10.13 5.94
N GLN A 69 -7.22 9.05 6.72
CA GLN A 69 -6.46 7.87 6.31
C GLN A 69 -7.09 7.29 5.05
N LEU A 70 -6.29 7.08 4.00
CA LEU A 70 -6.71 6.34 2.83
C LEU A 70 -7.22 4.96 3.28
N ILE A 71 -8.36 4.53 2.73
CA ILE A 71 -8.90 3.21 3.05
C ILE A 71 -7.84 2.12 2.76
N PRO A 72 -7.71 1.10 3.63
CA PRO A 72 -6.67 0.08 3.50
C PRO A 72 -6.61 -0.59 2.12
N GLU A 73 -7.74 -0.74 1.43
CA GLU A 73 -7.84 -1.29 0.09
C GLU A 73 -7.13 -0.41 -0.95
N VAL A 74 -7.31 0.91 -0.86
CA VAL A 74 -6.62 1.87 -1.75
C VAL A 74 -5.13 1.88 -1.44
N LEU A 75 -4.74 1.93 -0.16
CA LEU A 75 -3.34 1.82 0.23
C LEU A 75 -2.70 0.53 -0.29
N SER A 76 -3.41 -0.59 -0.21
CA SER A 76 -2.96 -1.86 -0.77
C SER A 76 -2.77 -1.75 -2.28
N SER A 77 -3.72 -1.16 -3.02
CA SER A 77 -3.61 -0.99 -4.47
C SER A 77 -2.43 -0.10 -4.91
N LEU A 78 -2.05 0.88 -4.08
CA LEU A 78 -0.95 1.82 -4.33
C LEU A 78 0.44 1.22 -4.08
N LYS A 79 0.51 0.11 -3.34
CA LYS A 79 1.78 -0.60 -3.12
C LYS A 79 2.28 -1.19 -4.44
N PRO A 80 3.49 -0.81 -4.90
CA PRO A 80 3.96 -1.10 -6.25
C PRO A 80 4.38 -2.56 -6.46
N VAL A 81 4.83 -3.25 -5.41
CA VAL A 81 5.39 -4.60 -5.52
C VAL A 81 4.34 -5.64 -5.13
N LEU A 82 4.09 -6.62 -5.98
CA LEU A 82 3.16 -7.73 -5.75
C LEU A 82 3.94 -9.03 -5.57
N CYS A 83 3.62 -9.79 -4.52
CA CYS A 83 4.12 -11.16 -4.38
C CYS A 83 3.38 -12.09 -5.34
N SER A 84 4.13 -12.78 -6.22
CA SER A 84 3.58 -13.73 -7.19
C SER A 84 3.02 -15.02 -6.55
N VAL A 85 3.30 -15.28 -5.28
CA VAL A 85 2.90 -16.52 -4.59
C VAL A 85 1.62 -16.33 -3.77
N CYS A 86 1.51 -15.24 -3.00
CA CYS A 86 0.33 -14.97 -2.16
C CYS A 86 -0.50 -13.75 -2.58
N ASN A 87 -0.12 -13.04 -3.65
CA ASN A 87 -0.75 -11.79 -4.11
C ASN A 87 -0.77 -10.65 -3.08
N GLU A 88 0.02 -10.73 -1.99
CA GLU A 88 0.21 -9.58 -1.10
C GLU A 88 1.00 -8.47 -1.79
N ARG A 89 0.67 -7.22 -1.44
CA ARG A 89 1.35 -6.03 -1.96
C ARG A 89 2.24 -5.37 -0.91
N PHE A 90 3.38 -4.86 -1.37
CA PHE A 90 4.46 -4.30 -0.56
C PHE A 90 4.86 -2.89 -1.04
N PRO A 91 5.18 -1.97 -0.12
CA PRO A 91 5.53 -0.58 -0.47
C PRO A 91 6.88 -0.47 -1.21
N ASP A 92 7.80 -1.39 -0.98
CA ASP A 92 9.14 -1.37 -1.57
C ASP A 92 9.69 -2.79 -1.80
N THR A 93 10.84 -2.87 -2.47
CA THR A 93 11.52 -4.14 -2.74
C THR A 93 12.14 -4.75 -1.48
N VAL A 94 12.58 -3.96 -0.50
CA VAL A 94 13.26 -4.45 0.71
C VAL A 94 12.32 -5.28 1.57
N THR A 95 11.13 -4.75 1.83
CA THR A 95 10.04 -5.43 2.55
C THR A 95 9.54 -6.65 1.81
N TYR A 96 9.46 -6.58 0.48
CA TYR A 96 9.14 -7.72 -0.37
C TYR A 96 10.20 -8.83 -0.32
N GLU A 97 11.49 -8.51 -0.41
CA GLU A 97 12.57 -9.51 -0.31
C GLU A 97 12.56 -10.21 1.05
N ALA A 98 12.34 -9.46 2.13
CA ALA A 98 12.15 -10.04 3.46
C ALA A 98 10.95 -11.01 3.49
N HIS A 99 9.84 -10.62 2.86
CA HIS A 99 8.65 -11.47 2.74
C HIS A 99 8.89 -12.77 1.94
N LYS A 100 9.76 -12.79 0.92
CA LYS A 100 10.06 -14.02 0.16
C LYS A 100 10.54 -15.18 1.04
N SER A 101 11.19 -14.89 2.16
CA SER A 101 11.63 -15.91 3.12
C SER A 101 10.48 -16.75 3.70
N VAL A 102 9.28 -16.16 3.80
CA VAL A 102 8.05 -16.85 4.24
C VAL A 102 7.67 -17.99 3.26
N HIS A 103 7.89 -17.77 1.97
CA HIS A 103 7.70 -18.79 0.94
C HIS A 103 8.85 -19.79 0.86
N LEU A 104 10.08 -19.36 1.15
CA LEU A 104 11.25 -20.26 1.13
C LEU A 104 11.26 -21.24 2.31
N CYS A 105 10.67 -20.87 3.45
CA CYS A 105 10.41 -21.79 4.56
C CYS A 105 9.24 -22.75 4.27
N SER A 106 8.44 -22.45 3.25
CA SER A 106 7.30 -23.24 2.80
C SER A 106 7.63 -23.94 1.48
N LYS A 107 8.34 -25.07 1.55
CA LYS A 107 8.30 -26.09 0.48
C LYS A 107 6.90 -26.72 0.40
N GLN A 108 5.83 -25.96 0.20
CA GLN A 108 4.58 -26.42 -0.41
C GLN A 108 3.88 -25.25 -1.11
N PRO A 109 3.34 -25.47 -2.33
CA PRO A 109 2.52 -24.48 -3.00
C PRO A 109 1.14 -24.48 -2.33
N VAL A 110 0.73 -23.37 -1.72
CA VAL A 110 -0.67 -23.20 -1.31
C VAL A 110 -1.15 -21.80 -1.66
N GLY A 111 -2.14 -21.77 -2.54
CA GLY A 111 -3.16 -20.73 -2.65
C GLY A 111 -3.89 -20.81 -4.00
N PRO A 112 -5.23 -20.63 -4.09
CA PRO A 112 -6.26 -20.53 -3.05
C PRO A 112 -7.42 -21.55 -3.23
N ALA A 113 -8.32 -21.54 -2.25
CA ALA A 113 -9.54 -22.34 -2.16
C ALA A 113 -10.39 -22.33 -3.44
N THR A 114 -10.83 -23.52 -3.87
CA THR A 114 -12.11 -23.69 -4.56
C THR A 114 -12.91 -24.73 -3.80
N ASN A 115 -13.97 -24.29 -3.15
CA ASN A 115 -15.09 -25.14 -2.74
C ASN A 115 -15.54 -25.96 -3.96
N SER A 116 -15.84 -27.25 -3.73
CA SER A 116 -16.35 -28.20 -4.73
C SER A 116 -15.45 -28.45 -5.94
N ARG A 117 -14.39 -29.21 -5.75
CA ARG A 117 -13.87 -30.08 -6.82
C ARG A 117 -14.37 -31.49 -6.56
N ASN A 118 -14.81 -32.17 -7.62
CA ASN A 118 -15.03 -33.62 -7.62
C ASN A 118 -13.67 -34.31 -7.42
N LEU A 119 -13.17 -34.27 -6.18
CA LEU A 119 -11.89 -34.88 -5.82
C LEU A 119 -12.14 -36.36 -5.64
N ASN A 120 -11.29 -37.18 -6.26
CA ASN A 120 -11.27 -38.62 -6.04
C ASN A 120 -10.02 -38.97 -5.21
N PRO A 121 -10.16 -39.15 -3.88
CA PRO A 121 -9.02 -39.33 -2.98
C PRO A 121 -8.17 -40.57 -3.30
N ARG A 122 -8.74 -41.60 -3.93
CA ARG A 122 -8.02 -42.83 -4.29
C ARG A 122 -6.93 -42.61 -5.33
N ASN A 123 -7.13 -41.64 -6.21
CA ASN A 123 -6.18 -41.32 -7.30
C ASN A 123 -5.13 -40.27 -6.90
N MET A 124 -5.18 -39.74 -5.67
CA MET A 124 -4.25 -38.73 -5.20
C MET A 124 -2.94 -39.34 -4.68
N LYS A 125 -1.83 -38.59 -4.81
CA LYS A 125 -0.56 -38.93 -4.15
C LYS A 125 -0.65 -38.60 -2.66
N VAL A 126 0.21 -39.21 -1.85
CA VAL A 126 0.24 -38.98 -0.38
C VAL A 126 0.52 -37.52 -0.05
N SER A 127 1.34 -36.83 -0.83
CA SER A 127 1.58 -35.38 -0.70
C SER A 127 0.28 -34.58 -0.81
N ASP A 128 -0.49 -34.88 -1.84
CA ASP A 128 -1.69 -34.13 -2.20
C ASP A 128 -2.82 -34.44 -1.19
N LEU A 129 -2.90 -35.70 -0.73
CA LEU A 129 -3.79 -36.10 0.36
C LEU A 129 -3.49 -35.34 1.65
N LYS A 130 -2.21 -35.20 2.02
CA LYS A 130 -1.82 -34.44 3.22
C LYS A 130 -2.13 -32.95 3.07
N MET A 131 -1.91 -32.38 1.89
CA MET A 131 -2.26 -30.99 1.60
C MET A 131 -3.77 -30.74 1.73
N GLU A 132 -4.60 -31.62 1.17
CA GLU A 132 -6.06 -31.47 1.20
C GLU A 132 -6.65 -31.68 2.60
N LEU A 133 -6.03 -32.55 3.40
CA LEU A 133 -6.37 -32.72 4.81
C LEU A 133 -5.91 -31.51 5.64
N GLN A 134 -4.70 -31.02 5.42
CA GLN A 134 -4.16 -29.85 6.14
C GLN A 134 -4.94 -28.58 5.82
N SER A 135 -5.38 -28.39 4.58
CA SER A 135 -6.23 -27.25 4.20
C SER A 135 -7.58 -27.27 4.92
N ARG A 136 -8.10 -28.46 5.23
CA ARG A 136 -9.30 -28.70 6.04
C ARG A 136 -9.04 -28.80 7.54
N GLN A 137 -7.81 -28.49 7.99
CA GLN A 137 -7.41 -28.57 9.39
C GLN A 137 -7.57 -29.98 10.00
N LEU A 138 -7.48 -31.02 9.16
CA LEU A 138 -7.54 -32.43 9.54
C LEU A 138 -6.15 -33.01 9.77
N SER A 139 -6.07 -34.05 10.60
CA SER A 139 -4.81 -34.76 10.84
C SER A 139 -4.23 -35.34 9.54
N THR A 140 -2.91 -35.18 9.34
CA THR A 140 -2.15 -35.72 8.21
C THR A 140 -1.36 -37.00 8.57
N SER A 141 -1.63 -37.57 9.74
CA SER A 141 -0.97 -38.78 10.24
C SER A 141 -1.66 -40.05 9.76
N GLY A 142 -0.86 -41.09 9.51
CA GLY A 142 -1.29 -42.43 9.09
C GLY A 142 -0.81 -42.83 7.69
N ASN A 143 -1.11 -44.08 7.33
CA ASN A 143 -0.85 -44.65 6.01
C ASN A 143 -1.81 -44.08 4.96
N LYS A 144 -1.51 -44.26 3.67
CA LYS A 144 -2.29 -43.71 2.55
C LYS A 144 -3.80 -43.98 2.67
N ASP A 145 -4.21 -45.19 3.04
CA ASP A 145 -5.61 -45.56 3.20
C ASP A 145 -6.31 -44.85 4.36
N VAL A 146 -5.57 -44.46 5.40
CA VAL A 146 -6.11 -43.65 6.50
C VAL A 146 -6.36 -42.23 6.04
N LEU A 147 -5.45 -41.67 5.24
CA LEU A 147 -5.60 -40.32 4.67
C LEU A 147 -6.76 -40.26 3.66
N ILE A 148 -6.88 -41.28 2.81
CA ILE A 148 -7.98 -41.42 1.83
C ILE A 148 -9.32 -41.45 2.56
N ARG A 149 -9.52 -42.36 3.52
CA ARG A 149 -10.79 -42.49 4.25
C ARG A 149 -11.18 -41.21 4.98
N ARG A 150 -10.19 -40.52 5.56
CA ARG A 150 -10.41 -39.25 6.26
C ARG A 150 -10.91 -38.17 5.29
N LEU A 151 -10.28 -38.07 4.11
CA LEU A 151 -10.68 -37.10 3.10
C LEU A 151 -12.04 -37.44 2.45
N GLU A 152 -12.30 -38.70 2.13
CA GLU A 152 -13.60 -39.18 1.61
C GLU A 152 -14.74 -38.89 2.61
N GLY A 153 -14.51 -39.13 3.90
CA GLY A 153 -15.51 -38.84 4.95
C GLY A 153 -15.88 -37.36 5.03
N THR A 154 -14.90 -36.46 4.91
CA THR A 154 -15.16 -35.02 4.93
C THR A 154 -15.87 -34.56 3.66
N LEU A 155 -15.46 -35.04 2.48
CA LEU A 155 -16.13 -34.71 1.21
C LEU A 155 -17.59 -35.19 1.19
N ALA A 156 -17.90 -36.35 1.78
CA ALA A 156 -19.27 -36.84 1.89
C ALA A 156 -20.13 -36.00 2.85
N SER A 157 -19.54 -35.43 3.91
CA SER A 157 -20.24 -34.53 4.83
C SER A 157 -20.51 -33.15 4.26
N GLU A 158 -19.73 -32.70 3.27
CA GLU A 158 -19.88 -31.40 2.60
C GLU A 158 -21.04 -31.40 1.57
N THR A 159 -21.58 -32.57 1.21
CA THR A 159 -22.63 -32.73 0.18
C THR A 159 -24.06 -32.83 0.72
N ILE A 160 -24.29 -32.53 2.00
CA ILE A 160 -25.60 -32.57 2.67
C ILE A 160 -26.03 -31.17 3.09
#